data_AF-A0A8C2VQT7-F1
#
_entry.id   AF-A0A8C2VQT7-F1
#
_cell.length_a   1.000
_cell.length_b   1.000
_cell.length_c   1.000
_cell.angle_alpha   90.00
_cell.angle_beta   90.00
_cell.angle_gamma   90.00
#
_symmetry.space_group_name_H-M   'P 1'
#
loop_
_entity.id
_entity.type
_entity.pdbx_description
1 polymer ?
#
loop_
_entity_poly.entity_id
_entity_poly.type
_entity_poly.pdbx_seq_one_letter_code
_entity_poly.pdbx_strand_id
1 'polypeptide(L)'
;MALESLSQSLKDQYCCRRCLLLKRLDLTTSAFHWTDRAEAQGKAMKAVLTPLREVLTPESDVSIAHVLAARADLSRLVPATSVAARRGTCCAINKVLMGDVPDRGGRPNELEAPMPTWQSRREDGGGRRAGRQHWGQKKKKKK
;
A
#
# COMPACT_ATOMS: atom_id res chain seq x y z
N MET A 1 -31.57 -5.80 -24.09
CA MET A 1 -31.82 -4.78 -23.05
C MET A 1 -30.95 -4.96 -21.80
N ALA A 2 -31.20 -5.94 -20.91
CA ALA A 2 -30.41 -6.07 -19.67
C ALA A 2 -28.92 -6.40 -19.89
N LEU A 3 -28.61 -7.36 -20.76
CA LEU A 3 -27.22 -7.77 -21.04
C LEU A 3 -26.39 -6.68 -21.74
N GLU A 4 -27.00 -5.95 -22.67
CA GLU A 4 -26.33 -4.83 -23.37
C GLU A 4 -26.05 -3.68 -22.40
N SER A 5 -27.01 -3.35 -21.53
CA SER A 5 -26.83 -2.34 -20.48
C SER A 5 -25.70 -2.71 -19.53
N LEU A 6 -25.65 -3.98 -19.08
CA LEU A 6 -24.55 -4.48 -18.25
C LEU A 6 -23.21 -4.42 -19.00
N SER A 7 -23.17 -4.87 -20.26
CA SER A 7 -21.96 -4.81 -21.07
C SER A 7 -21.46 -3.39 -21.23
N GLN A 8 -22.35 -2.41 -21.43
CA GLN A 8 -21.97 -1.01 -21.56
C GLN A 8 -21.39 -0.48 -20.25
N SER A 9 -22.08 -0.71 -19.12
CA SER A 9 -21.61 -0.28 -17.80
C SER A 9 -20.23 -0.85 -17.47
N LEU A 10 -19.99 -2.13 -17.78
CA LEU A 10 -18.69 -2.76 -17.59
C LEU A 10 -17.62 -2.13 -18.49
N LYS A 11 -17.92 -1.88 -19.76
CA LYS A 11 -16.99 -1.20 -20.69
C LYS A 11 -16.58 0.17 -20.17
N ASP A 12 -17.53 0.96 -19.67
CA ASP A 12 -17.26 2.29 -19.11
C ASP A 12 -16.34 2.20 -17.88
N GLN A 13 -16.61 1.25 -16.96
CA GLN A 13 -15.75 1.02 -15.80
C GLN A 13 -14.34 0.57 -16.19
N TYR A 14 -14.23 -0.35 -17.15
CA TYR A 14 -12.94 -0.82 -17.65
C TYR A 14 -12.16 0.28 -18.37
N CYS A 15 -12.83 1.12 -19.15
CA CYS A 15 -12.23 2.29 -19.79
C CYS A 15 -11.61 3.23 -18.74
N CYS A 16 -12.37 3.60 -17.71
CA CYS A 16 -11.86 4.41 -16.60
C CYS A 16 -10.63 3.80 -15.92
N ARG A 17 -10.64 2.48 -15.66
CA ARG A 17 -9.49 1.76 -15.08
C ARG A 17 -8.28 1.78 -16.01
N ARG A 18 -8.48 1.57 -17.31
CA ARG A 18 -7.40 1.61 -18.32
C ARG A 18 -6.81 3.02 -18.42
N CYS A 19 -7.62 4.07 -18.45
CA CYS A 19 -7.14 5.46 -18.40
C CYS A 19 -6.21 5.70 -17.20
N LEU A 20 -6.59 5.24 -16.01
CA LEU A 20 -5.76 5.34 -14.81
C LEU A 20 -4.43 4.60 -14.99
N LEU A 21 -4.46 3.36 -15.46
CA LEU A 21 -3.25 2.55 -15.66
C LEU A 21 -2.30 3.17 -16.68
N LEU A 22 -2.83 3.71 -17.79
CA LEU A 22 -2.05 4.40 -18.80
C LEU A 22 -1.42 5.68 -18.24
N LYS A 23 -2.19 6.47 -17.48
CA LYS A 23 -1.65 7.67 -16.84
C LYS A 23 -0.58 7.34 -15.82
N ARG A 24 -0.77 6.26 -15.05
CA ARG A 24 0.23 5.76 -14.10
C ARG A 24 1.51 5.34 -14.82
N LEU A 25 1.41 4.63 -15.95
CA LEU A 25 2.56 4.28 -16.79
C LEU A 25 3.33 5.53 -17.23
N ASP A 26 2.62 6.55 -17.73
CA ASP A 26 3.22 7.81 -18.18
C ASP A 26 3.98 8.52 -17.05
N LEU A 27 3.35 8.61 -15.87
CA LEU A 27 3.96 9.22 -14.68
C LEU A 27 5.16 8.43 -14.17
N THR A 28 5.08 7.09 -14.12
CA THR A 28 6.22 6.26 -13.73
C THR A 28 7.38 6.39 -14.69
N THR A 29 7.11 6.45 -16.00
CA THR A 29 8.14 6.66 -17.02
C THR A 29 8.80 8.03 -16.87
N SER A 30 8.00 9.06 -16.58
CA SER A 30 8.48 10.43 -16.37
C SER A 30 9.32 10.56 -15.10
N ALA A 31 8.96 9.87 -14.02
CA ALA A 31 9.67 9.91 -12.74
C ALA A 31 11.12 9.38 -12.84
N PHE A 32 11.40 8.47 -13.78
CA PHE A 32 12.77 8.00 -13.98
C PHE A 32 13.73 9.11 -14.42
N HIS A 33 13.25 10.22 -15.01
CA HIS A 33 14.12 11.33 -15.41
C HIS A 33 14.57 12.24 -14.24
N TRP A 34 14.23 11.93 -12.99
CA TRP A 34 14.58 12.76 -11.83
C TRP A 34 16.01 12.58 -11.31
N THR A 35 16.83 11.75 -11.96
CA THR A 35 18.25 11.60 -11.62
C THR A 35 19.13 11.87 -12.83
N ASP A 36 20.26 12.56 -12.65
CA ASP A 36 21.18 12.93 -13.75
C ASP A 36 21.61 11.72 -14.60
N ARG A 37 21.82 10.57 -13.95
CA ARG A 37 22.18 9.31 -14.62
C ARG A 37 21.07 8.80 -15.54
N ALA A 38 19.82 8.93 -15.11
CA ALA A 38 18.67 8.46 -15.87
C ALA A 38 18.19 9.49 -16.92
N GLU A 39 18.49 10.77 -16.72
CA GLU A 39 18.32 11.79 -17.75
C GLU A 39 19.18 11.48 -18.99
N ALA A 40 20.45 11.11 -18.79
CA ALA A 40 21.35 10.71 -19.87
C ALA A 40 20.83 9.50 -20.67
N GLN A 41 20.18 8.54 -20.01
CA GLN A 41 19.56 7.36 -20.63
C GLN A 41 18.12 7.59 -21.09
N GLY A 42 17.59 8.79 -20.86
CA GLY A 42 16.18 9.09 -21.05
C GLY A 42 15.72 8.97 -22.50
N LYS A 43 16.57 9.34 -23.46
CA LYS A 43 16.28 9.20 -24.89
C LYS A 43 16.13 7.74 -25.32
N ALA A 44 17.05 6.88 -24.86
CA ALA A 44 17.00 5.44 -25.14
C ALA A 44 15.76 4.79 -24.54
N MET A 45 15.43 5.14 -23.29
CA MET A 45 14.22 4.64 -22.62
C MET A 45 12.93 5.07 -23.35
N LYS A 46 12.81 6.34 -23.73
CA LYS A 46 11.66 6.84 -24.51
C LYS A 46 11.54 6.12 -25.86
N ALA A 47 12.65 5.91 -26.58
CA ALA A 47 12.64 5.20 -27.85
C ALA A 47 12.03 3.79 -27.74
N VAL A 48 12.20 3.12 -26.60
CA VAL A 48 11.61 1.80 -26.35
C VAL A 48 10.15 1.89 -25.90
N LEU A 49 9.81 2.83 -25.02
CA LEU A 49 8.48 2.90 -24.39
C LEU A 49 7.42 3.61 -25.25
N THR A 50 7.79 4.61 -26.04
CA THR A 50 6.87 5.35 -26.92
C THR A 50 6.06 4.44 -27.85
N PRO A 51 6.68 3.53 -28.65
CA PRO A 51 5.89 2.68 -29.55
C PRO A 51 4.95 1.74 -28.79
N LEU A 52 5.34 1.26 -27.60
CA LEU A 52 4.46 0.46 -26.75
C LEU A 52 3.27 1.29 -26.25
N ARG A 53 3.53 2.54 -25.85
CA ARG A 53 2.51 3.43 -25.31
C ARG A 53 1.47 3.85 -26.35
N GLU A 54 1.86 4.00 -27.62
CA GLU A 54 0.99 4.39 -28.73
C GLU A 54 -0.06 3.33 -29.08
N VAL A 55 0.28 2.05 -28.93
CA VAL A 55 -0.65 0.94 -29.19
C VAL A 55 -1.66 0.75 -28.04
N LEU A 56 -1.37 1.28 -26.85
CA LEU A 56 -2.21 1.09 -25.67
C LEU A 56 -3.34 2.12 -25.60
N THR A 57 -4.55 1.66 -25.85
CA THR A 57 -5.78 2.46 -25.83
C THR A 57 -6.62 2.22 -24.57
N PRO A 58 -7.39 3.19 -24.08
CA PRO A 58 -8.32 2.96 -22.98
C PRO A 58 -9.57 2.15 -23.40
N GLU A 59 -9.90 2.13 -24.68
CA GLU A 59 -11.03 1.38 -25.23
C GLU A 59 -10.82 -0.14 -25.14
N SER A 60 -11.92 -0.89 -25.05
CA SER A 60 -11.90 -2.35 -25.04
C SER A 60 -12.46 -2.91 -26.34
N ASP A 61 -11.70 -3.78 -27.00
CA ASP A 61 -12.15 -4.51 -28.21
C ASP A 61 -13.05 -5.72 -27.87
N VAL A 62 -13.28 -5.98 -26.57
CA VAL A 62 -14.08 -7.10 -26.09
C VAL A 62 -15.56 -6.81 -26.33
N SER A 63 -16.20 -7.69 -27.09
CA SER A 63 -17.65 -7.67 -27.33
C SER A 63 -18.36 -8.80 -26.58
N ILE A 64 -19.68 -8.72 -26.47
CA ILE A 64 -20.50 -9.78 -25.85
C ILE A 64 -20.25 -11.13 -26.56
N ALA A 65 -20.08 -11.13 -27.88
CA ALA A 65 -19.77 -12.34 -28.64
C ALA A 65 -18.44 -12.97 -28.20
N HIS A 66 -17.41 -12.17 -27.91
CA HIS A 66 -16.14 -12.68 -27.38
C HIS A 66 -16.31 -13.34 -26.01
N VAL A 67 -17.15 -12.75 -25.15
CA VAL A 67 -17.45 -13.31 -23.81
C VAL A 67 -18.21 -14.62 -23.94
N LEU A 68 -19.21 -14.71 -24.82
CA LEU A 68 -19.99 -15.94 -25.03
C LEU A 68 -19.19 -17.04 -25.73
N ALA A 69 -18.23 -16.67 -26.58
CA ALA A 69 -17.32 -17.61 -27.24
C ALA A 69 -16.18 -18.10 -26.34
N ALA A 70 -16.00 -17.49 -25.16
CA ALA A 70 -14.93 -17.86 -24.24
C ALA A 70 -15.12 -19.29 -23.73
N ARG A 71 -14.16 -20.17 -24.06
CA ARG A 71 -14.16 -21.58 -23.63
C ARG A 71 -13.39 -21.82 -22.33
N ALA A 72 -12.51 -20.87 -21.99
CA ALA A 72 -11.69 -20.92 -20.80
C ALA A 72 -12.17 -19.86 -19.82
N ASP A 73 -12.36 -20.26 -18.57
CA ASP A 73 -12.72 -19.36 -17.50
C ASP A 73 -11.46 -18.70 -16.92
N LEU A 74 -11.32 -17.40 -17.14
CA LEU A 74 -10.26 -16.55 -16.56
C LEU A 74 -10.75 -15.77 -15.33
N SER A 75 -11.95 -16.06 -14.80
CA SER A 75 -12.46 -15.42 -13.59
C SER A 75 -11.59 -15.71 -12.35
N ARG A 76 -10.81 -16.80 -12.38
CA ARG A 76 -9.76 -17.08 -11.41
C ARG A 76 -8.53 -16.20 -11.65
N LEU A 77 -8.57 -15.01 -11.08
CA LEU A 77 -7.40 -14.15 -10.97
C LEU A 77 -6.38 -14.80 -10.03
N VAL A 78 -5.33 -15.39 -10.59
CA VAL A 78 -4.16 -15.80 -9.81
C VAL A 78 -3.33 -14.55 -9.52
N PRO A 79 -3.04 -14.21 -8.25
CA PRO A 79 -2.22 -13.05 -7.94
C PRO A 79 -0.89 -13.09 -8.70
N ALA A 80 -0.50 -11.98 -9.30
CA ALA A 80 0.82 -11.85 -9.97
C ALA A 80 1.98 -12.07 -8.98
N THR A 81 1.72 -11.90 -7.68
CA THR A 81 2.66 -12.18 -6.58
C THR A 81 2.64 -13.62 -6.11
N SER A 82 1.77 -14.47 -6.64
CA SER A 82 1.70 -15.87 -6.26
C SER A 82 3.02 -16.58 -6.55
N VAL A 83 3.31 -17.60 -5.75
CA VAL A 83 4.48 -18.46 -5.93
C VAL A 83 4.53 -19.03 -7.35
N ALA A 84 3.40 -19.48 -7.90
CA ALA A 84 3.30 -20.00 -9.25
C ALA A 84 3.69 -18.96 -10.31
N ALA A 85 3.17 -17.73 -10.21
CA ALA A 85 3.51 -16.64 -11.14
C ALA A 85 4.98 -16.21 -11.01
N ARG A 86 5.52 -16.18 -9.78
CA ARG A 86 6.92 -15.80 -9.52
C ARG A 86 7.95 -16.84 -9.96
N ARG A 87 7.61 -18.14 -9.91
CA ARG A 87 8.48 -19.21 -10.42
C ARG A 87 8.81 -19.03 -11.91
N GLY A 88 7.84 -18.59 -12.70
CA GLY A 88 8.02 -18.37 -14.15
C GLY A 88 8.59 -17.00 -14.54
N THR A 89 8.71 -16.06 -13.60
CA THR A 89 9.12 -14.66 -13.86
C THR A 89 10.44 -14.29 -13.18
N CYS A 90 11.28 -15.29 -12.86
CA CYS A 90 12.60 -15.05 -12.33
C CYS A 90 13.45 -14.25 -13.33
N CYS A 91 14.04 -13.15 -12.90
CA CYS A 91 14.92 -12.33 -13.74
C CYS A 91 16.09 -11.81 -12.92
N ALA A 92 17.04 -11.14 -13.58
CA ALA A 92 18.21 -10.57 -12.91
C ALA A 92 17.85 -9.61 -11.76
N ILE A 93 16.64 -9.07 -11.74
CA ILE A 93 16.12 -8.22 -10.67
C ILE A 93 15.35 -9.05 -9.64
N ASN A 94 14.41 -9.91 -10.08
CA ASN A 94 13.62 -10.80 -9.22
C ASN A 94 14.25 -12.19 -9.16
N LYS A 95 15.39 -12.31 -8.48
CA LYS A 95 16.15 -13.57 -8.41
C LYS A 95 15.60 -14.55 -7.37
N VAL A 96 15.08 -14.04 -6.25
CA VAL A 96 14.77 -14.86 -5.08
C VAL A 96 13.26 -15.00 -4.93
N LEU A 97 12.80 -16.25 -4.93
CA LEU A 97 11.45 -16.60 -4.50
C LEU A 97 11.50 -16.86 -2.98
N MET A 98 10.90 -15.96 -2.21
CA MET A 98 10.75 -16.15 -0.76
C MET A 98 9.83 -17.36 -0.54
N GLY A 99 10.29 -18.33 0.25
CA GLY A 99 9.49 -19.46 0.70
C GLY A 99 8.45 -19.04 1.74
N ASP A 100 7.97 -19.99 2.54
CA ASP A 100 7.04 -19.69 3.62
C ASP A 100 7.67 -18.71 4.61
N VAL A 101 7.08 -17.52 4.70
CA VAL A 101 7.50 -16.48 5.64
C VAL A 101 6.72 -16.72 6.93
N PRO A 102 7.39 -17.07 8.05
CA PRO A 102 6.72 -17.24 9.32
C PRO A 102 6.04 -15.93 9.73
N ASP A 103 4.92 -16.05 10.42
CA ASP A 103 4.20 -14.90 10.93
C ASP A 103 5.13 -14.04 11.79
N ARG A 104 5.16 -12.73 11.53
CA ARG A 104 6.00 -11.77 12.24
C ARG A 104 5.25 -11.11 13.41
N GLY A 105 4.00 -11.51 13.65
CA GLY A 105 3.15 -10.92 14.67
C GLY A 105 2.79 -9.48 14.36
N GLY A 106 2.30 -8.75 15.37
CA GLY A 106 1.94 -7.34 15.23
C GLY A 106 0.57 -7.13 14.59
N ARG A 107 -0.27 -8.17 14.54
CA ARG A 107 -1.67 -7.97 14.20
C ARG A 107 -2.28 -7.04 15.27
N PRO A 108 -3.11 -6.06 14.89
CA PRO A 108 -3.72 -5.15 15.86
C PRO A 108 -4.46 -5.87 17.01
N ASN A 109 -4.96 -7.07 16.75
CA ASN A 109 -5.69 -7.91 17.70
C ASN A 109 -4.78 -8.73 18.64
N GLU A 110 -3.47 -8.79 18.36
CA GLU A 110 -2.45 -9.50 19.15
C GLU A 110 -1.64 -8.53 20.03
N LEU A 111 -1.89 -7.22 19.92
CA LEU A 111 -1.26 -6.22 20.76
C LEU A 111 -1.78 -6.37 22.19
N GLU A 112 -0.86 -6.54 23.13
CA GLU A 112 -1.17 -6.48 24.55
C GLU A 112 -1.79 -5.12 24.88
N ALA A 113 -2.80 -5.13 25.76
CA ALA A 113 -3.46 -3.89 26.18
C ALA A 113 -2.42 -2.90 26.73
N PRO A 114 -2.55 -1.60 26.43
CA PRO A 114 -1.61 -0.61 26.94
C PRO A 114 -1.56 -0.68 28.47
N MET A 115 -0.36 -0.52 29.02
CA MET A 115 -0.12 -0.56 30.45
C MET A 115 -1.14 0.32 31.21
N PRO A 116 -1.80 -0.18 32.25
CA PRO A 116 -2.79 0.60 32.98
C PRO A 116 -2.13 1.86 33.58
N THR A 117 -2.88 2.97 33.57
CA THR A 117 -2.40 4.22 34.17
C THR A 117 -2.40 4.11 35.70
N TRP A 118 -1.26 4.46 36.30
CA TRP A 118 -1.17 4.56 37.76
C TRP A 118 -2.00 5.74 38.26
N GLN A 119 -3.01 5.47 39.08
CA GLN A 119 -3.74 6.51 39.82
C GLN A 119 -3.14 6.62 41.23
N SER A 120 -2.88 7.84 41.69
CA SER A 120 -2.49 8.06 43.08
C SER A 120 -3.60 7.56 44.00
N ARG A 121 -3.22 6.88 45.08
CA ARG A 121 -4.17 6.46 46.13
C ARG A 121 -4.89 7.71 46.63
N ARG A 122 -6.20 7.79 46.41
CA ARG A 122 -7.02 8.83 47.04
C ARG A 122 -6.96 8.60 48.54
N GLU A 123 -6.39 9.55 49.28
CA GLU A 123 -6.57 9.63 50.72
C GLU A 123 -8.01 10.04 50.97
N ASP A 124 -8.87 9.07 51.27
CA ASP A 124 -10.20 9.35 51.82
C ASP A 124 -10.26 8.74 53.22
N GLY A 125 -10.26 9.60 54.22
CA GLY A 125 -10.21 9.23 55.64
C GLY A 125 -9.97 10.44 56.53
N GLY A 126 -11.04 11.18 56.82
CA GLY A 126 -11.01 12.41 57.63
C GLY A 126 -10.59 12.23 59.09
N GLY A 127 -10.09 13.32 59.72
CA GLY A 127 -9.89 13.38 61.17
C GLY A 127 -8.98 14.51 61.69
N ARG A 128 -9.58 15.65 62.06
CA ARG A 128 -9.27 16.55 63.21
C ARG A 128 -7.80 16.88 63.61
N ARG A 129 -7.47 18.17 63.43
CA ARG A 129 -6.67 19.10 64.28
C ARG A 129 -5.67 18.53 65.32
N ALA A 130 -4.37 18.82 65.15
CA ALA A 130 -3.43 19.40 66.14
C ALA A 130 -2.05 19.49 65.45
N GLY A 131 -1.44 20.66 65.28
CA GLY A 131 -0.62 21.25 66.33
C GLY A 131 0.61 21.89 65.67
N ARG A 132 0.92 23.12 66.08
CA ARG A 132 2.06 23.93 65.64
C ARG A 132 3.38 23.16 65.73
N GLN A 133 4.29 23.39 64.78
CA GLN A 133 5.68 23.75 65.08
C GLN A 133 6.43 24.26 63.84
N HIS A 134 6.82 25.52 63.97
CA HIS A 134 7.81 26.26 63.21
C HIS A 134 9.20 25.66 63.42
N TRP A 135 9.96 25.37 62.36
CA TRP A 135 11.42 25.22 62.42
C TRP A 135 12.10 25.74 61.15
N GLY A 136 12.63 26.95 61.27
CA GLY A 136 14.03 27.28 60.95
C GLY A 136 14.53 27.17 59.50
N GLN A 137 14.71 28.33 58.87
CA GLN A 137 15.67 28.51 57.78
C GLN A 137 17.09 28.09 58.20
N LYS A 138 17.83 27.44 57.28
CA LYS A 138 19.26 27.74 57.11
C LYS A 138 19.72 27.46 55.69
N LYS A 139 19.85 28.53 54.88
CA LYS A 139 20.71 28.55 53.70
C LYS A 139 22.16 28.36 54.12
N LYS A 140 22.93 27.51 53.44
CA LYS A 140 24.38 27.68 53.29
C LYS A 140 24.89 27.26 51.89
N LYS A 141 25.33 28.31 51.20
CA LYS A 141 26.25 28.49 50.05
C LYS A 141 26.99 27.28 49.45
N LYS A 142 26.97 27.32 48.11
CA LYS A 142 27.94 26.79 47.13
C LYS A 142 29.41 26.97 47.54
N LYS A 143 30.22 25.96 47.22
CA LYS A 143 31.57 26.12 46.68
C LYS A 143 31.51 25.79 45.20
#